data_AF-A0A934BKM2-F1
#
_entry.id   AF-A0A934BKM2-F1
#
_cell.length_a   1.000
_cell.length_b   1.000
_cell.length_c   1.000
_cell.angle_alpha   90.00
_cell.angle_beta   90.00
_cell.angle_gamma   90.00
#
_symmetry.space_group_name_H-M   'P 1'
#
loop_
_entity.id
_entity.type
_entity.pdbx_description
1 polymer ?
#
loop_
_entity_poly.entity_id
_entity_poly.type
_entity_poly.pdbx_seq_one_letter_code
_entity_poly.pdbx_strand_id
1 'polypeptide(L)'
;MSTVVTAEYKTFLKEIKERIYKAQYDALKAVNKELINLYWDIGRSIVAKQEKLGWGKAIVETLAKDLQKEFPGMQGFSVQNLWNMRQFYLAYKDNPKLQPLVGEISWTKNVIIMQRCKDNIRREFYLKATKKFGWTKDVLINQLEAVAFERFMANQTNFDKTVPEKYRHQAKLAVKDEYSFDFLELGEEHSEKELERALLENVRKFLIEMGGYFAFVGNQYRLEIDGEEFFIDLLLYHRQLHCLVAIELKIGAFKPEYAGKMQFYLSALNDRVKLPDENPSIGIILCKGKSRTIVEYALRDTKKPIGISTYKLTEKLPRELKKYLPSPEEMIERIKHLK
;
A
#
# COMPACT_ATOMS: atom_id res chain seq x y z
N MET A 1 -26.92 -18.85 -41.38
CA MET A 1 -27.55 -19.12 -40.06
C MET A 1 -26.86 -18.24 -39.04
N SER A 2 -27.47 -17.10 -38.70
CA SER A 2 -26.92 -16.16 -37.72
C SER A 2 -27.11 -16.71 -36.32
N THR A 3 -26.01 -17.12 -35.69
CA THR A 3 -26.01 -17.54 -34.28
C THR A 3 -26.31 -16.32 -33.41
N VAL A 4 -27.57 -16.16 -33.03
CA VAL A 4 -27.98 -15.19 -32.01
C VAL A 4 -27.42 -15.68 -30.69
N VAL A 5 -26.28 -15.11 -30.29
CA VAL A 5 -25.70 -15.28 -28.96
C VAL A 5 -26.67 -14.63 -27.98
N THR A 6 -27.59 -15.42 -27.44
CA THR A 6 -28.64 -14.92 -26.53
C THR A 6 -28.02 -14.39 -25.24
N ALA A 7 -28.77 -13.56 -24.52
CA ALA A 7 -28.34 -13.07 -23.21
C ALA A 7 -28.06 -14.24 -22.24
N GLU A 8 -28.83 -15.33 -22.32
CA GLU A 8 -28.60 -16.53 -21.52
C GLU A 8 -27.24 -17.16 -21.84
N TYR A 9 -26.85 -17.25 -23.10
CA TYR A 9 -25.54 -17.80 -23.47
C TYR A 9 -24.38 -16.92 -22.96
N LYS A 10 -24.51 -15.59 -22.98
CA LYS A 10 -23.47 -14.69 -22.44
C LYS A 10 -23.29 -14.87 -20.93
N THR A 11 -24.40 -15.05 -20.20
CA THR A 11 -24.39 -15.35 -18.76
C THR A 11 -23.73 -16.72 -18.50
N PHE A 12 -24.16 -17.76 -19.22
CA PHE A 12 -23.57 -19.08 -19.12
C PHE A 12 -22.07 -19.08 -19.43
N LEU A 13 -21.63 -18.37 -20.48
CA LEU A 13 -20.22 -18.23 -20.82
C LEU A 13 -19.42 -17.54 -19.70
N LYS A 14 -19.99 -16.51 -19.05
CA LYS A 14 -19.36 -15.85 -17.89
C LYS A 14 -19.20 -16.82 -16.72
N GLU A 15 -20.25 -17.56 -16.39
CA GLU A 15 -20.22 -18.57 -15.32
C GLU A 15 -19.16 -19.66 -15.57
N ILE A 16 -19.08 -20.18 -16.80
CA ILE A 16 -18.06 -21.17 -17.17
C ILE A 16 -16.65 -20.59 -17.07
N LYS A 17 -16.44 -19.36 -17.55
CA LYS A 17 -15.13 -18.67 -17.40
C LYS A 17 -14.75 -18.50 -15.94
N GLU A 18 -15.67 -18.08 -15.08
CA GLU A 18 -15.42 -17.94 -13.64
C GLU A 18 -15.06 -19.28 -12.99
N ARG A 19 -15.74 -20.38 -13.37
CA ARG A 19 -15.40 -21.73 -12.90
C ARG A 19 -14.00 -22.16 -13.35
N ILE A 20 -13.62 -21.88 -14.60
CA ILE A 20 -12.28 -22.18 -15.13
C ILE A 20 -11.21 -21.41 -14.35
N TYR A 21 -11.38 -20.09 -14.19
CA TYR A 21 -10.42 -19.26 -13.45
C TYR A 21 -10.30 -19.68 -11.99
N LYS A 22 -11.42 -20.04 -11.35
CA LYS A 22 -11.41 -20.55 -9.97
C LYS A 22 -10.63 -21.86 -9.86
N ALA A 23 -10.90 -22.83 -10.75
CA ALA A 23 -10.19 -24.12 -10.73
C ALA A 23 -8.67 -23.95 -10.96
N GLN A 24 -8.28 -23.07 -11.89
CA GLN A 24 -6.86 -22.74 -12.12
C GLN A 24 -6.22 -22.09 -10.89
N TYR A 25 -6.92 -21.14 -10.26
CA TYR A 25 -6.46 -20.47 -9.06
C TYR A 25 -6.28 -21.45 -7.88
N ASP A 26 -7.25 -22.34 -7.66
CA ASP A 26 -7.20 -23.33 -6.59
C ASP A 26 -6.04 -24.32 -6.80
N ALA A 27 -5.80 -24.75 -8.04
CA ALA A 27 -4.66 -25.58 -8.40
C ALA A 27 -3.32 -24.88 -8.12
N LEU A 28 -3.17 -23.63 -8.55
CA LEU A 28 -1.96 -22.83 -8.27
C LEU A 28 -1.75 -22.61 -6.77
N LYS A 29 -2.83 -22.43 -6.00
CA LYS A 29 -2.75 -22.27 -4.54
C LYS A 29 -2.26 -23.55 -3.87
N ALA A 30 -2.76 -24.72 -4.29
CA ALA A 30 -2.30 -26.01 -3.80
C ALA A 30 -0.82 -26.24 -4.11
N VAL A 31 -0.39 -26.00 -5.35
CA VAL A 31 1.02 -26.11 -5.76
C VAL A 31 1.91 -25.17 -4.94
N ASN A 32 1.49 -23.92 -4.72
CA ASN A 32 2.23 -22.98 -3.91
C ASN A 32 2.43 -23.49 -2.47
N LYS A 33 1.36 -24.02 -1.86
CA LYS A 33 1.41 -24.55 -0.49
C LYS A 33 2.43 -25.69 -0.38
N GLU A 34 2.40 -26.65 -1.30
CA GLU A 34 3.36 -27.75 -1.32
C GLU A 34 4.78 -27.28 -1.56
N LEU A 35 4.98 -26.29 -2.42
CA LEU A 35 6.30 -25.70 -2.66
C LEU A 35 6.87 -25.02 -1.41
N ILE A 36 6.04 -24.26 -0.68
CA ILE A 36 6.45 -23.62 0.57
C ILE A 36 6.78 -24.67 1.64
N ASN A 37 6.00 -25.74 1.73
CA ASN A 37 6.28 -26.86 2.65
C ASN A 37 7.61 -27.56 2.31
N LEU A 38 7.86 -27.84 1.03
CA LEU A 38 9.13 -28.42 0.59
C LEU A 38 10.32 -27.53 1.00
N TYR A 39 10.23 -26.22 0.75
CA TYR A 39 11.28 -25.26 1.09
C TYR A 39 11.48 -25.12 2.59
N TRP A 40 10.40 -25.20 3.37
CA TRP A 40 10.46 -25.31 4.82
C TRP A 40 11.24 -26.54 5.27
N ASP A 41 10.90 -27.72 4.73
CA ASP A 41 11.50 -28.99 5.11
C ASP A 41 12.98 -29.08 4.73
N ILE A 42 13.37 -28.55 3.57
CA ILE A 42 14.77 -28.41 3.17
C ILE A 42 15.51 -27.51 4.16
N GLY A 43 14.93 -26.34 4.50
CA GLY A 43 15.51 -25.42 5.48
C GLY A 43 15.71 -26.07 6.86
N ARG A 44 14.68 -26.77 7.35
CA ARG A 44 14.73 -27.56 8.60
C ARG A 44 15.84 -28.59 8.57
N SER A 45 15.94 -29.33 7.47
CA SER A 45 16.91 -30.43 7.32
C SER A 45 18.34 -29.91 7.28
N ILE A 46 18.60 -28.80 6.59
CA ILE A 46 19.91 -28.13 6.58
C ILE A 46 20.31 -27.73 8.00
N VAL A 47 19.43 -27.05 8.74
CA VAL A 47 19.72 -26.62 10.12
C VAL A 47 19.99 -27.80 11.03
N ALA A 48 19.11 -28.81 11.03
CA ALA A 48 19.25 -29.98 11.89
C ALA A 48 20.55 -30.76 11.63
N LYS A 49 20.97 -30.88 10.36
CA LYS A 49 22.21 -31.57 10.00
C LYS A 49 23.46 -30.76 10.35
N GLN A 50 23.43 -29.43 10.17
CA GLN A 50 24.52 -28.56 10.59
C GLN A 50 24.74 -28.61 12.11
N GLU A 51 23.66 -28.59 12.90
CA GLU A 51 23.72 -28.69 14.36
C GLU A 51 24.21 -30.07 14.83
N LYS A 52 23.72 -31.16 14.23
CA LYS A 52 24.06 -32.54 14.64
C LYS A 52 25.46 -32.98 14.20
N LEU A 53 25.91 -32.57 13.02
CA LEU A 53 27.14 -33.08 12.39
C LEU A 53 28.28 -32.05 12.32
N GLY A 54 28.05 -30.83 12.81
CA GLY A 54 29.06 -29.76 12.79
C GLY A 54 29.38 -29.24 11.40
N TRP A 55 28.50 -29.42 10.41
CA TRP A 55 28.76 -29.02 9.03
C TRP A 55 28.86 -27.50 8.88
N GLY A 56 29.96 -27.04 8.28
CA GLY A 56 30.19 -25.63 7.94
C GLY A 56 29.31 -25.11 6.79
N LYS A 57 29.50 -23.85 6.40
CA LYS A 57 28.72 -23.18 5.34
C LYS A 57 28.83 -23.85 3.96
N ALA A 58 29.96 -24.49 3.67
CA ALA A 58 30.24 -25.15 2.39
C ALA A 58 29.25 -26.27 2.04
N ILE A 59 28.58 -26.88 3.04
CA ILE A 59 27.62 -27.96 2.77
C ILE A 59 26.44 -27.51 1.91
N VAL A 60 26.02 -26.24 2.05
CA VAL A 60 24.92 -25.69 1.26
C VAL A 60 25.32 -25.56 -0.22
N GLU A 61 26.59 -25.25 -0.49
CA GLU A 61 27.12 -25.14 -1.84
C GLU A 61 27.22 -26.50 -2.51
N THR A 62 27.73 -27.51 -1.80
CA THR A 62 27.77 -28.89 -2.28
C THR A 62 26.36 -29.41 -2.57
N LEU A 63 25.43 -29.26 -1.62
CA LEU A 63 24.05 -29.69 -1.78
C LEU A 63 23.35 -29.01 -2.96
N ALA A 64 23.56 -27.71 -3.16
CA ALA A 64 22.98 -27.01 -4.30
C ALA A 64 23.49 -27.57 -5.63
N LYS A 65 24.81 -27.83 -5.75
CA LYS A 65 25.40 -28.41 -6.97
C LYS A 65 24.83 -29.80 -7.25
N ASP A 66 24.73 -30.64 -6.23
CA ASP A 66 24.21 -32.00 -6.36
C ASP A 66 22.72 -31.98 -6.78
N LEU A 67 21.90 -31.14 -6.17
CA LEU A 67 20.49 -31.00 -6.53
C LEU A 67 20.30 -30.44 -7.94
N GLN A 68 21.10 -29.47 -8.36
CA GLN A 68 21.02 -28.92 -9.73
C GLN A 68 21.46 -29.93 -10.79
N LYS A 69 22.39 -30.83 -10.45
CA LYS A 69 22.82 -31.93 -11.32
C LYS A 69 21.74 -33.00 -11.44
N GLU A 70 21.09 -33.36 -10.33
CA GLU A 70 20.04 -34.38 -10.30
C GLU A 70 18.73 -33.89 -10.94
N PHE A 71 18.40 -32.61 -10.80
CA PHE A 71 17.16 -32.00 -11.31
C PHE A 71 17.45 -30.92 -12.38
N PRO A 72 17.97 -31.29 -13.55
CA PRO A 72 18.33 -30.34 -14.60
C PRO A 72 17.08 -29.60 -15.11
N GLY A 73 17.18 -28.26 -15.23
CA GLY A 73 16.08 -27.41 -15.68
C GLY A 73 15.07 -27.02 -14.58
N MET A 74 15.14 -27.63 -13.40
CA MET A 74 14.29 -27.25 -12.27
C MET A 74 14.84 -25.99 -11.59
N GLN A 75 14.03 -24.93 -11.56
CA GLN A 75 14.37 -23.69 -10.87
C GLN A 75 14.14 -23.83 -9.35
N GLY A 76 14.94 -23.12 -8.54
CA GLY A 76 14.75 -23.07 -7.08
C GLY A 76 15.84 -23.76 -6.25
N PHE A 77 16.80 -24.47 -6.85
CA PHE A 77 17.89 -25.12 -6.11
C PHE A 77 19.25 -24.42 -6.23
N SER A 78 19.26 -23.11 -6.48
CA SER A 78 20.50 -22.34 -6.42
C SER A 78 21.02 -22.25 -4.98
N VAL A 79 22.35 -22.09 -4.84
CA VAL A 79 23.01 -21.87 -3.54
C VAL A 79 22.29 -20.80 -2.72
N GLN A 80 22.00 -19.65 -3.34
CA GLN A 80 21.29 -18.55 -2.69
C GLN A 80 19.89 -18.96 -2.21
N ASN A 81 19.17 -19.78 -3.00
CA ASN A 81 17.83 -20.19 -2.62
C ASN A 81 17.83 -21.20 -1.48
N LEU A 82 18.80 -22.13 -1.42
CA LEU A 82 18.96 -23.02 -0.27
C LEU A 82 19.32 -22.23 1.01
N TRP A 83 20.15 -21.20 0.90
CA TRP A 83 20.35 -20.26 2.00
C TRP A 83 19.06 -19.57 2.42
N ASN A 84 18.23 -19.13 1.47
CA ASN A 84 16.92 -18.55 1.77
C ASN A 84 15.99 -19.56 2.46
N MET A 85 15.96 -20.83 2.04
CA MET A 85 15.20 -21.91 2.68
C MET A 85 15.63 -22.11 4.14
N ARG A 86 16.94 -22.15 4.38
CA ARG A 86 17.50 -22.23 5.74
C ARG A 86 17.08 -21.03 6.59
N GLN A 87 17.21 -19.81 6.07
CA GLN A 87 16.80 -18.59 6.79
C GLN A 87 15.29 -18.56 7.02
N PHE A 88 14.51 -19.05 6.06
CA PHE A 88 13.05 -19.14 6.15
C PHE A 88 12.61 -20.04 7.30
N TYR A 89 13.20 -21.23 7.41
CA TYR A 89 12.96 -22.09 8.57
C TYR A 89 13.33 -21.39 9.89
N LEU A 90 14.52 -20.79 9.97
CA LEU A 90 14.97 -20.11 11.19
C LEU A 90 14.09 -18.92 11.58
N ALA A 91 13.59 -18.16 10.60
CA ALA A 91 12.75 -16.99 10.84
C ALA A 91 11.37 -17.35 11.41
N TYR A 92 10.85 -18.53 11.08
CA TYR A 92 9.45 -18.88 11.34
C TYR A 92 9.25 -20.12 12.22
N LYS A 93 10.30 -20.91 12.52
CA LYS A 93 10.20 -22.15 13.33
C LYS A 93 9.54 -21.92 14.70
N ASP A 94 9.84 -20.79 15.34
CA ASP A 94 9.33 -20.44 16.68
C ASP A 94 8.09 -19.52 16.62
N ASN A 95 7.49 -19.37 15.43
CA ASN A 95 6.38 -18.43 15.17
C ASN A 95 5.13 -19.17 14.63
N PRO A 96 4.38 -19.91 15.48
CA PRO A 96 3.23 -20.71 15.05
C PRO A 96 2.12 -19.87 14.41
N LYS A 97 2.05 -18.57 14.74
CA LYS A 97 1.11 -17.62 14.13
C LYS A 97 1.43 -17.28 12.67
N LEU A 98 2.72 -17.27 12.30
CA LEU A 98 3.17 -16.86 10.96
C LEU A 98 3.26 -18.02 9.98
N GLN A 99 3.51 -19.23 10.48
CA GLN A 99 3.58 -20.47 9.68
C GLN A 99 2.39 -20.69 8.74
N PRO A 100 1.11 -20.53 9.16
CA PRO A 100 0.00 -20.67 8.22
C PRO A 100 -0.07 -19.54 7.18
N LEU A 101 0.46 -18.35 7.49
CA LEU A 101 0.39 -17.18 6.61
C LEU A 101 1.38 -17.26 5.44
N VAL A 102 2.58 -17.83 5.68
CA VAL A 102 3.61 -17.93 4.63
C VAL A 102 3.20 -18.88 3.49
N GLY A 103 2.38 -19.89 3.77
CA GLY A 103 1.83 -20.80 2.76
C GLY A 103 0.77 -20.17 1.84
N GLU A 104 0.25 -18.98 2.22
CA GLU A 104 -0.81 -18.29 1.47
C GLU A 104 -0.27 -17.28 0.45
N ILE A 105 1.05 -17.11 0.37
CA ILE A 105 1.69 -16.20 -0.60
C ILE A 105 2.86 -16.91 -1.31
N SER A 106 3.32 -16.34 -2.42
CA SER A 106 4.40 -16.95 -3.21
C SER A 106 5.76 -16.89 -2.54
N TRP A 107 6.63 -17.85 -2.86
CA TRP A 107 7.99 -17.95 -2.31
C TRP A 107 8.79 -16.65 -2.40
N THR A 108 8.79 -15.99 -3.55
CA THR A 108 9.51 -14.72 -3.75
C THR A 108 9.04 -13.64 -2.76
N LYS A 109 7.75 -13.55 -2.49
CA LYS A 109 7.19 -12.57 -1.55
C LYS A 109 7.58 -12.92 -0.11
N ASN A 110 7.58 -14.21 0.24
CA ASN A 110 8.09 -14.68 1.53
C ASN A 110 9.56 -14.31 1.74
N VAL A 111 10.41 -14.51 0.74
CA VAL A 111 11.84 -14.13 0.80
C VAL A 111 11.99 -12.62 1.01
N ILE A 112 11.26 -11.80 0.25
CA ILE A 112 11.30 -10.33 0.38
C ILE A 112 10.90 -9.90 1.80
N ILE A 113 9.77 -10.40 2.32
CA ILE A 113 9.26 -10.04 3.65
C ILE A 113 10.25 -10.50 4.73
N MET A 114 10.74 -11.73 4.63
CA MET A 114 11.71 -12.27 5.60
C MET A 114 13.00 -11.45 5.63
N GLN A 115 13.53 -11.07 4.47
CA GLN A 115 14.80 -10.32 4.37
C GLN A 115 14.65 -8.85 4.78
N ARG A 116 13.53 -8.20 4.44
CA ARG A 116 13.32 -6.76 4.72
C ARG A 116 12.67 -6.49 6.08
N CYS A 117 11.96 -7.45 6.68
CA CYS A 117 11.31 -7.28 7.99
C CYS A 117 12.08 -8.03 9.09
N LYS A 118 12.62 -7.27 10.05
CA LYS A 118 13.41 -7.82 11.16
C LYS A 118 12.55 -8.37 12.31
N ASP A 119 11.39 -7.77 12.58
CA ASP A 119 10.47 -8.21 13.64
C ASP A 119 9.24 -8.96 13.10
N ASN A 120 8.63 -9.77 13.97
CA ASN A 120 7.48 -10.61 13.60
C ASN A 120 6.19 -9.83 13.38
N ILE A 121 6.05 -8.63 13.94
CA ILE A 121 4.85 -7.81 13.81
C ILE A 121 4.78 -7.25 12.39
N ARG A 122 5.89 -6.72 11.88
CA ARG A 122 6.03 -6.31 10.46
C ARG A 122 5.78 -7.48 9.52
N ARG A 123 6.39 -8.64 9.79
CA ARG A 123 6.17 -9.85 8.97
C ARG A 123 4.70 -10.20 8.91
N GLU A 124 4.01 -10.23 10.06
CA GLU A 124 2.58 -10.52 10.12
C GLU A 124 1.77 -9.54 9.26
N PHE A 125 2.03 -8.24 9.38
CA PHE A 125 1.35 -7.20 8.61
C PHE A 125 1.54 -7.41 7.10
N TYR A 126 2.78 -7.52 6.63
CA TYR A 126 3.06 -7.64 5.19
C TYR A 126 2.56 -8.98 4.63
N LEU A 127 2.61 -10.08 5.39
CA LEU A 127 2.03 -11.37 4.98
C LEU A 127 0.51 -11.25 4.81
N LYS A 128 -0.18 -10.68 5.80
CA LYS A 128 -1.64 -10.49 5.76
C LYS A 128 -2.06 -9.53 4.66
N ALA A 129 -1.37 -8.40 4.51
CA ALA A 129 -1.67 -7.41 3.49
C ALA A 129 -1.43 -7.97 2.09
N THR A 130 -0.32 -8.68 1.87
CA THR A 130 -0.03 -9.33 0.58
C THR A 130 -1.10 -10.34 0.19
N LYS A 131 -1.54 -11.19 1.14
CA LYS A 131 -2.64 -12.14 0.93
C LYS A 131 -3.95 -11.40 0.62
N LYS A 132 -4.30 -10.40 1.43
CA LYS A 132 -5.59 -9.71 1.36
C LYS A 132 -5.74 -8.87 0.09
N PHE A 133 -4.67 -8.22 -0.36
CA PHE A 133 -4.71 -7.29 -1.49
C PHE A 133 -4.13 -7.87 -2.78
N GLY A 134 -3.70 -9.12 -2.75
CA GLY A 134 -3.11 -9.77 -3.91
C GLY A 134 -1.87 -9.03 -4.43
N TRP A 135 -1.09 -8.39 -3.55
CA TRP A 135 0.05 -7.58 -3.97
C TRP A 135 1.00 -8.40 -4.85
N THR A 136 1.35 -7.84 -6.01
CA THR A 136 2.42 -8.37 -6.83
C THR A 136 3.76 -8.17 -6.11
N LYS A 137 4.81 -8.80 -6.63
CA LYS A 137 6.17 -8.62 -6.10
C LYS A 137 6.55 -7.13 -6.02
N ASP A 138 6.31 -6.39 -7.10
CA ASP A 138 6.73 -4.99 -7.20
C ASP A 138 5.88 -4.08 -6.31
N VAL A 139 4.58 -4.35 -6.20
CA VAL A 139 3.72 -3.64 -5.25
C VAL A 139 4.19 -3.87 -3.81
N LEU A 140 4.52 -5.11 -3.43
CA LEU A 140 5.04 -5.41 -2.09
C LEU A 140 6.36 -4.66 -1.81
N ILE A 141 7.27 -4.62 -2.79
CA ILE A 141 8.55 -3.88 -2.67
C ILE A 141 8.27 -2.39 -2.44
N ASN A 142 7.40 -1.79 -3.26
CA ASN A 142 7.02 -0.39 -3.12
C ASN A 142 6.39 -0.11 -1.75
N GLN A 143 5.54 -1.00 -1.23
CA GLN A 143 4.92 -0.83 0.09
C GLN A 143 5.93 -0.93 1.23
N LEU A 144 6.94 -1.80 1.10
CA LEU A 144 8.05 -1.90 2.05
C LEU A 144 8.92 -0.64 2.04
N GLU A 145 9.20 -0.08 0.86
CA GLU A 145 9.98 1.15 0.68
C GLU A 145 9.21 2.39 1.15
N ALA A 146 7.89 2.39 0.94
CA ALA A 146 6.98 3.42 1.42
C ALA A 146 6.64 3.29 2.92
N VAL A 147 7.29 2.37 3.65
CA VAL A 147 7.16 2.22 5.11
C VAL A 147 5.68 2.05 5.54
N ALA A 148 4.92 1.27 4.78
CA ALA A 148 3.47 1.15 4.91
C ALA A 148 3.01 0.63 6.28
N PHE A 149 3.83 -0.21 6.92
CA PHE A 149 3.56 -0.71 8.28
C PHE A 149 3.54 0.41 9.31
N GLU A 150 4.58 1.24 9.36
CA GLU A 150 4.68 2.33 10.32
C GLU A 150 3.61 3.39 10.06
N ARG A 151 3.31 3.66 8.79
CA ARG A 151 2.20 4.54 8.39
C ARG A 151 0.84 3.99 8.83
N PHE A 152 0.60 2.70 8.66
CA PHE A 152 -0.62 2.04 9.13
C PHE A 152 -0.75 2.10 10.66
N MET A 153 0.35 1.98 11.39
CA MET A 153 0.37 2.07 12.86
C MET A 153 0.21 3.51 13.37
N ALA A 154 0.65 4.51 12.60
CA ALA A 154 0.57 5.93 12.96
C ALA A 154 -0.80 6.57 12.66
N ASN A 155 -1.57 5.99 11.74
CA ASN A 155 -2.81 6.55 11.23
C ASN A 155 -3.88 6.83 12.30
N GLN A 156 -4.20 8.10 12.50
CA GLN A 156 -5.28 8.58 13.37
C GLN A 156 -6.58 8.74 12.58
N THR A 157 -7.39 7.68 12.56
CA THR A 157 -8.70 7.64 11.88
C THR A 157 -9.77 7.12 12.83
N ASN A 158 -11.04 7.49 12.59
CA ASN A 158 -12.18 6.89 13.30
C ASN A 158 -12.78 5.66 12.58
N PHE A 159 -12.11 5.16 11.53
CA PHE A 159 -12.65 4.15 10.62
C PHE A 159 -13.02 2.83 11.29
N ASP A 160 -12.42 2.49 12.43
CA ASP A 160 -12.81 1.29 13.18
C ASP A 160 -14.27 1.32 13.63
N LYS A 161 -14.83 2.51 13.82
CA LYS A 161 -16.22 2.70 14.25
C LYS A 161 -17.14 3.13 13.11
N THR A 162 -16.60 3.75 12.06
CA THR A 162 -17.39 4.48 11.05
C THR A 162 -17.40 3.83 9.67
N VAL A 163 -16.49 2.88 9.40
CA VAL A 163 -16.41 2.14 8.14
C VAL A 163 -16.88 0.68 8.37
N PRO A 164 -17.66 0.09 7.45
CA PRO A 164 -18.05 -1.32 7.53
C PRO A 164 -16.84 -2.25 7.69
N GLU A 165 -16.95 -3.29 8.52
CA GLU A 165 -15.82 -4.14 8.92
C GLU A 165 -15.03 -4.71 7.73
N LYS A 166 -15.75 -5.11 6.68
CA LYS A 166 -15.16 -5.58 5.41
C LYS A 166 -14.15 -4.59 4.80
N TYR A 167 -14.35 -3.29 4.96
CA TYR A 167 -13.57 -2.22 4.32
C TYR A 167 -12.63 -1.46 5.27
N ARG A 168 -12.73 -1.61 6.59
CA ARG A 168 -11.92 -0.84 7.58
C ARG A 168 -10.44 -0.82 7.27
N HIS A 169 -9.87 -1.99 7.01
CA HIS A 169 -8.45 -2.13 6.72
C HIS A 169 -8.06 -1.49 5.39
N GLN A 170 -8.93 -1.53 4.39
CA GLN A 170 -8.68 -0.86 3.10
C GLN A 170 -8.75 0.65 3.28
N ALA A 171 -9.75 1.17 3.98
CA ALA A 171 -9.87 2.59 4.29
C ALA A 171 -8.65 3.11 5.06
N LYS A 172 -8.18 2.37 6.06
CA LYS A 172 -6.96 2.70 6.82
C LYS A 172 -5.67 2.66 6.00
N LEU A 173 -5.62 1.90 4.91
CA LEU A 173 -4.48 1.90 3.99
C LEU A 173 -4.60 2.96 2.91
N ALA A 174 -5.82 3.28 2.49
CA ALA A 174 -6.11 4.30 1.49
C ALA A 174 -5.80 5.71 2.01
N VAL A 175 -5.98 5.94 3.31
CA VAL A 175 -5.58 7.18 3.96
C VAL A 175 -4.20 6.99 4.55
N LYS A 176 -3.18 7.71 4.07
CA LYS A 176 -1.83 7.70 4.67
C LYS A 176 -1.78 8.64 5.88
N ASP A 177 -0.85 8.41 6.81
CA ASP A 177 -0.69 9.29 7.97
C ASP A 177 -0.03 10.61 7.57
N GLU A 178 0.91 10.52 6.63
CA GLU A 178 1.65 11.62 6.02
C GLU A 178 1.82 11.37 4.52
N TYR A 179 1.57 12.38 3.69
CA TYR A 179 1.84 12.39 2.25
C TYR A 179 3.11 13.18 1.93
N SER A 180 3.91 12.70 0.97
CA SER A 180 5.05 13.47 0.43
C SER A 180 4.65 14.10 -0.91
N PHE A 181 4.63 15.43 -0.94
CA PHE A 181 4.38 16.21 -2.13
C PHE A 181 5.66 16.89 -2.63
N ASP A 182 6.78 16.15 -2.59
CA ASP A 182 8.11 16.67 -2.97
C ASP A 182 8.21 17.10 -4.44
N PHE A 183 7.23 16.73 -5.24
CA PHE A 183 7.08 17.12 -6.64
C PHE A 183 6.47 18.51 -6.83
N LEU A 184 6.01 19.16 -5.75
CA LEU A 184 5.46 20.51 -5.80
C LEU A 184 6.58 21.52 -5.57
N GLU A 185 6.79 22.41 -6.54
CA GLU A 185 7.77 23.51 -6.44
C GLU A 185 7.18 24.70 -5.67
N LEU A 186 6.64 24.45 -4.48
CA LEU A 186 6.04 25.48 -3.63
C LEU A 186 7.06 26.06 -2.65
N GLY A 187 6.98 27.37 -2.43
CA GLY A 187 7.71 28.06 -1.36
C GLY A 187 7.22 27.65 0.04
N GLU A 188 8.01 27.94 1.08
CA GLU A 188 7.61 27.69 2.47
C GLU A 188 6.33 28.45 2.87
N GLU A 189 6.13 29.62 2.29
CA GLU A 189 4.91 30.42 2.35
C GLU A 189 4.10 30.18 1.07
N HIS A 190 2.90 29.65 1.23
CA HIS A 190 1.90 29.47 0.18
C HIS A 190 0.51 29.47 0.83
N SER A 191 -0.48 29.86 0.05
CA SER A 191 -1.90 29.79 0.41
C SER A 191 -2.50 28.41 0.13
N GLU A 192 -3.65 28.11 0.72
CA GLU A 192 -4.42 26.88 0.42
C GLU A 192 -4.76 26.78 -1.08
N LYS A 193 -5.09 27.92 -1.69
CA LYS A 193 -5.39 28.02 -3.12
C LYS A 193 -4.18 27.70 -4.00
N GLU A 194 -2.98 28.13 -3.60
CA GLU A 194 -1.74 27.80 -4.33
C GLU A 194 -1.38 26.32 -4.18
N LEU A 195 -1.56 25.75 -3.00
CA LEU A 195 -1.36 24.31 -2.76
C LEU A 195 -2.31 23.48 -3.62
N GLU A 196 -3.60 23.83 -3.63
CA GLU A 196 -4.60 23.17 -4.48
C GLU A 196 -4.21 23.24 -5.96
N ARG A 197 -3.90 24.44 -6.46
CA ARG A 197 -3.51 24.64 -7.86
C ARG A 197 -2.30 23.78 -8.23
N ALA A 198 -1.27 23.76 -7.39
CA ALA A 198 -0.07 23.00 -7.64
C ALA A 198 -0.33 21.47 -7.64
N LEU A 199 -1.22 20.99 -6.76
CA LEU A 199 -1.68 19.60 -6.76
C LEU A 199 -2.43 19.24 -8.04
N LEU A 200 -3.25 20.15 -8.57
CA LEU A 200 -3.99 19.95 -9.82
C LEU A 200 -3.09 19.95 -11.05
N GLU A 201 -2.15 20.89 -11.13
CA GLU A 201 -1.12 20.92 -12.18
C GLU A 201 -0.30 19.63 -12.19
N ASN A 202 -0.13 19.00 -11.02
CA ASN A 202 0.57 17.73 -10.83
C ASN A 202 -0.36 16.56 -10.49
N VAL A 203 -1.63 16.58 -10.95
CA VAL A 203 -2.67 15.62 -10.54
C VAL A 203 -2.25 14.16 -10.71
N ARG A 204 -1.48 13.85 -11.76
CA ARG A 204 -0.93 12.49 -11.97
C ARG A 204 -0.05 12.05 -10.80
N LYS A 205 0.92 12.88 -10.41
CA LYS A 205 1.86 12.57 -9.32
C LYS A 205 1.12 12.55 -7.98
N PHE A 206 0.17 13.46 -7.80
CA PHE A 206 -0.72 13.47 -6.64
C PHE A 206 -1.52 12.17 -6.50
N LEU A 207 -2.20 11.69 -7.54
CA LEU A 207 -2.97 10.44 -7.50
C LEU A 207 -2.09 9.21 -7.25
N ILE A 208 -0.87 9.21 -7.78
CA ILE A 208 0.14 8.18 -7.49
C ILE A 208 0.48 8.21 -6.00
N GLU A 209 0.76 9.39 -5.45
CA GLU A 209 1.04 9.55 -4.02
C GLU A 209 -0.16 9.20 -3.13
N MET A 210 -1.39 9.48 -3.57
CA MET A 210 -2.58 9.08 -2.83
C MET A 210 -2.78 7.55 -2.79
N GLY A 211 -2.26 6.79 -3.77
CA GLY A 211 -2.22 5.33 -3.71
C GLY A 211 -2.81 4.57 -4.90
N GLY A 212 -2.83 5.15 -6.11
CA GLY A 212 -3.09 4.44 -7.38
C GLY A 212 -4.50 3.91 -7.63
N TYR A 213 -5.36 3.83 -6.61
CA TYR A 213 -6.77 3.44 -6.72
C TYR A 213 -7.73 4.63 -6.77
N PHE A 214 -7.21 5.84 -6.71
CA PHE A 214 -7.97 7.08 -6.78
C PHE A 214 -8.19 7.50 -8.24
N ALA A 215 -9.40 7.95 -8.53
CA ALA A 215 -9.77 8.65 -9.75
C ALA A 215 -10.19 10.08 -9.41
N PHE A 216 -9.78 11.05 -10.21
CA PHE A 216 -10.17 12.44 -10.02
C PHE A 216 -11.63 12.66 -10.45
N VAL A 217 -12.43 13.33 -9.61
CA VAL A 217 -13.82 13.68 -9.90
C VAL A 217 -13.95 15.18 -10.17
N GLY A 218 -13.35 16.02 -9.33
CA GLY A 218 -13.36 17.47 -9.51
C GLY A 218 -12.57 18.20 -8.44
N ASN A 219 -12.41 19.50 -8.62
CA ASN A 219 -11.83 20.43 -7.64
C ASN A 219 -12.76 21.62 -7.44
N GLN A 220 -12.66 22.29 -6.29
CA GLN A 220 -13.63 23.30 -5.86
C GLN A 220 -15.06 22.81 -6.11
N TYR A 221 -15.32 21.57 -5.71
CA TYR A 221 -16.55 20.87 -6.02
C TYR A 221 -17.70 21.54 -5.26
N ARG A 222 -18.60 22.18 -6.02
CA ARG A 222 -19.72 22.97 -5.51
C ARG A 222 -20.81 22.06 -4.96
N LEU A 223 -21.16 22.27 -3.70
CA LEU A 223 -22.34 21.73 -3.04
C LEU A 223 -23.29 22.89 -2.76
N GLU A 224 -24.56 22.73 -3.13
CA GLU A 224 -25.61 23.71 -2.87
C GLU A 224 -26.60 23.12 -1.87
N ILE A 225 -26.74 23.78 -0.71
CA ILE A 225 -27.66 23.36 0.35
C ILE A 225 -28.45 24.58 0.78
N ASP A 226 -29.77 24.51 0.61
CA ASP A 226 -30.70 25.57 1.00
C ASP A 226 -30.35 26.95 0.40
N GLY A 227 -29.86 26.97 -0.84
CA GLY A 227 -29.46 28.18 -1.55
C GLY A 227 -28.07 28.73 -1.16
N GLU A 228 -27.38 28.11 -0.19
CA GLU A 228 -25.99 28.44 0.14
C GLU A 228 -25.01 27.52 -0.59
N GLU A 229 -23.89 28.09 -1.05
CA GLU A 229 -22.84 27.38 -1.77
C GLU A 229 -21.66 27.03 -0.84
N PHE A 230 -21.23 25.78 -0.92
CA PHE A 230 -20.08 25.25 -0.22
C PHE A 230 -19.14 24.56 -1.20
N PHE A 231 -17.84 24.61 -0.93
CA PHE A 231 -16.83 24.09 -1.86
C PHE A 231 -15.91 23.08 -1.17
N ILE A 232 -15.82 21.89 -1.75
CA ILE A 232 -14.84 20.87 -1.38
C ILE A 232 -13.60 21.09 -2.24
N ASP A 233 -12.42 21.25 -1.65
CA ASP A 233 -11.19 21.56 -2.39
C ASP A 233 -10.92 20.54 -3.49
N LEU A 234 -10.93 19.23 -3.16
CA LEU A 234 -10.82 18.15 -4.13
C LEU A 234 -11.83 17.04 -3.83
N LEU A 235 -12.47 16.53 -4.88
CA LEU A 235 -13.31 15.34 -4.83
C LEU A 235 -12.67 14.24 -5.68
N LEU A 236 -12.41 13.10 -5.07
CA LEU A 236 -11.89 11.91 -5.72
C LEU A 236 -12.89 10.75 -5.59
N TYR A 237 -12.66 9.69 -6.36
CA TYR A 237 -13.36 8.41 -6.24
C TYR A 237 -12.36 7.30 -5.96
N HIS A 238 -12.61 6.46 -4.96
CA HIS A 238 -11.73 5.34 -4.63
C HIS A 238 -12.29 4.05 -5.23
N ARG A 239 -11.61 3.49 -6.24
CA ARG A 239 -12.13 2.37 -7.04
C ARG A 239 -12.35 1.07 -6.26
N GLN A 240 -11.47 0.71 -5.32
CA GLN A 240 -11.68 -0.52 -4.53
C GLN A 240 -12.70 -0.37 -3.40
N LEU A 241 -12.78 0.82 -2.81
CA LEU A 241 -13.74 1.12 -1.76
C LEU A 241 -15.11 1.45 -2.32
N HIS A 242 -15.19 1.73 -3.63
CA HIS A 242 -16.41 2.15 -4.32
C HIS A 242 -17.10 3.33 -3.61
N CYS A 243 -16.35 4.38 -3.29
CA CYS A 243 -16.90 5.55 -2.59
C CYS A 243 -16.24 6.86 -3.04
N LEU A 244 -16.96 7.96 -2.85
CA LEU A 244 -16.42 9.31 -2.99
C LEU A 244 -15.46 9.61 -1.83
N VAL A 245 -14.41 10.37 -2.12
CA VAL A 245 -13.42 10.82 -1.15
C VAL A 245 -13.29 12.33 -1.23
N ALA A 246 -13.81 13.02 -0.22
CA ALA A 246 -13.68 14.47 -0.08
C ALA A 246 -12.34 14.80 0.56
N ILE A 247 -11.59 15.73 -0.03
CA ILE A 247 -10.31 16.19 0.48
C ILE A 247 -10.40 17.68 0.79
N GLU A 248 -10.02 18.04 2.01
CA GLU A 248 -9.87 19.44 2.45
C GLU A 248 -8.38 19.70 2.71
N LEU A 249 -7.85 20.77 2.12
CA LEU A 249 -6.46 21.19 2.22
C LEU A 249 -6.31 22.29 3.27
N LYS A 250 -5.27 22.20 4.10
CA LYS A 250 -4.97 23.17 5.17
C LYS A 250 -3.46 23.41 5.28
N ILE A 251 -3.03 24.67 5.12
CA ILE A 251 -1.61 25.07 5.22
C ILE A 251 -1.09 25.13 6.66
N GLY A 252 -2.01 25.07 7.63
CA GLY A 252 -1.70 25.13 9.06
C GLY A 252 -1.86 23.78 9.76
N ALA A 253 -1.75 23.82 11.09
CA ALA A 253 -2.07 22.68 11.93
C ALA A 253 -3.57 22.38 11.91
N PHE A 254 -3.93 21.11 12.11
CA PHE A 254 -5.31 20.68 12.27
C PHE A 254 -6.04 21.45 13.38
N LYS A 255 -7.27 21.87 13.09
CA LYS A 255 -8.21 22.46 14.05
C LYS A 255 -9.51 21.65 14.10
N PRO A 256 -10.18 21.53 15.27
CA PRO A 256 -11.43 20.78 15.40
C PRO A 256 -12.55 21.20 14.44
N GLU A 257 -12.64 22.49 14.11
CA GLU A 257 -13.63 23.05 13.18
C GLU A 257 -13.58 22.39 11.78
N TYR A 258 -12.41 21.92 11.35
CA TYR A 258 -12.25 21.25 10.06
C TYR A 258 -12.99 19.89 10.04
N ALA A 259 -13.05 19.19 11.18
CA ALA A 259 -13.82 17.96 11.29
C ALA A 259 -15.32 18.23 11.18
N GLY A 260 -15.81 19.35 11.74
CA GLY A 260 -17.21 19.77 11.61
C GLY A 260 -17.60 20.04 10.15
N LYS A 261 -16.78 20.86 9.46
CA LYS A 261 -16.96 21.15 8.02
C LYS A 261 -16.95 19.88 7.18
N MET A 262 -16.01 18.97 7.45
CA MET A 262 -15.91 17.69 6.74
C MET A 262 -17.14 16.79 7.00
N GLN A 263 -17.67 16.73 8.23
CA GLN A 263 -18.90 15.98 8.52
C GLN A 263 -20.10 16.47 7.71
N PHE A 264 -20.21 17.80 7.58
CA PHE A 264 -21.23 18.43 6.75
C PHE A 264 -21.07 18.01 5.28
N TYR A 265 -19.86 18.11 4.72
CA TYR A 265 -19.56 17.69 3.34
C TYR A 265 -19.89 16.23 3.09
N LEU A 266 -19.49 15.33 3.99
CA LEU A 266 -19.80 13.92 3.84
C LEU A 266 -21.30 13.65 3.90
N SER A 267 -22.06 14.40 4.71
CA SER A 267 -23.52 14.26 4.75
C SER A 267 -24.13 14.69 3.42
N ALA A 268 -23.75 15.88 2.93
CA ALA A 268 -24.19 16.39 1.64
C ALA A 268 -23.88 15.45 0.47
N LEU A 269 -22.64 14.94 0.39
CA LEU A 269 -22.23 14.00 -0.65
C LEU A 269 -23.03 12.71 -0.58
N ASN A 270 -23.22 12.14 0.61
CA ASN A 270 -23.93 10.88 0.78
C ASN A 270 -25.42 10.97 0.41
N ASP A 271 -26.02 12.16 0.58
CA ASP A 271 -27.45 12.38 0.37
C ASP A 271 -27.77 12.87 -1.06
N ARG A 272 -26.86 13.62 -1.69
CA ARG A 272 -27.12 14.32 -2.97
C ARG A 272 -26.30 13.80 -4.16
N VAL A 273 -25.10 13.27 -3.93
CA VAL A 273 -24.14 12.96 -5.00
C VAL A 273 -23.88 11.47 -5.13
N LYS A 274 -23.75 10.77 -4.00
CA LYS A 274 -23.42 9.35 -3.92
C LYS A 274 -24.48 8.52 -4.65
N LEU A 275 -24.01 7.60 -5.49
CA LEU A 275 -24.87 6.67 -6.20
C LEU A 275 -25.37 5.52 -5.28
N PRO A 276 -26.48 4.84 -5.61
CA PRO A 276 -27.04 3.78 -4.78
C PRO A 276 -26.11 2.59 -4.52
N ASP A 277 -25.20 2.30 -5.45
CA ASP A 277 -24.24 1.19 -5.38
C ASP A 277 -22.90 1.60 -4.74
N GLU A 278 -22.73 2.87 -4.38
CA GLU A 278 -21.52 3.37 -3.74
C GLU A 278 -21.60 3.24 -2.20
N ASN A 279 -20.46 2.91 -1.61
CA ASN A 279 -20.28 2.92 -0.16
C ASN A 279 -20.25 4.36 0.36
N PRO A 280 -20.49 4.57 1.68
CA PRO A 280 -20.47 5.90 2.27
C PRO A 280 -19.16 6.66 1.99
N SER A 281 -19.30 7.95 1.63
CA SER A 281 -18.17 8.83 1.33
C SER A 281 -17.21 8.97 2.50
N ILE A 282 -15.91 9.09 2.20
CA ILE A 282 -14.82 9.26 3.17
C ILE A 282 -14.24 10.67 3.09
N GLY A 283 -13.93 11.26 4.24
CA GLY A 283 -13.26 12.56 4.33
C GLY A 283 -11.78 12.40 4.65
N ILE A 284 -10.92 13.14 3.96
CA ILE A 284 -9.50 13.26 4.26
C ILE A 284 -9.18 14.74 4.47
N ILE A 285 -8.62 15.08 5.62
CA ILE A 285 -8.14 16.44 5.89
C ILE A 285 -6.61 16.41 5.82
N LEU A 286 -6.03 17.15 4.87
CA LEU A 286 -4.59 17.27 4.68
C LEU A 286 -4.09 18.56 5.35
N CYS A 287 -3.29 18.42 6.41
CA CYS A 287 -2.75 19.55 7.17
C CYS A 287 -1.22 19.60 7.13
N LYS A 288 -0.61 20.76 7.38
CA LYS A 288 0.86 20.85 7.56
C LYS A 288 1.33 20.19 8.87
N GLY A 289 0.44 20.08 9.86
CA GLY A 289 0.72 19.41 11.12
C GLY A 289 -0.55 19.01 11.87
N LYS A 290 -0.43 18.16 12.89
CA LYS A 290 -1.54 17.75 13.73
C LYS A 290 -1.08 17.42 15.15
N SER A 291 -1.92 17.74 16.14
CA SER A 291 -1.74 17.27 17.52
C SER A 291 -2.61 16.05 17.75
N ARG A 292 -1.99 14.94 18.17
CA ARG A 292 -2.68 13.67 18.40
C ARG A 292 -3.87 13.82 19.35
N THR A 293 -3.66 14.50 20.48
CA THR A 293 -4.71 14.71 21.48
C THR A 293 -5.89 15.48 20.89
N ILE A 294 -5.62 16.57 20.16
CA ILE A 294 -6.68 17.40 19.56
C ILE A 294 -7.47 16.59 18.52
N VAL A 295 -6.79 15.80 17.69
CA VAL A 295 -7.40 14.91 16.70
C VAL A 295 -8.30 13.87 17.37
N GLU A 296 -7.80 13.19 18.41
CA GLU A 296 -8.55 12.17 19.13
C GLU A 296 -9.82 12.74 19.77
N TYR A 297 -9.75 13.93 20.38
CA TYR A 297 -10.93 14.62 20.93
C TYR A 297 -11.92 15.03 19.83
N ALA A 298 -11.45 15.59 18.72
CA ALA A 298 -12.32 16.04 17.63
C ALA A 298 -13.06 14.88 16.95
N LEU A 299 -12.43 13.71 16.81
CA LEU A 299 -13.00 12.57 16.10
C LEU A 299 -13.76 11.57 17.00
N ARG A 300 -13.66 11.69 18.33
CA ARG A 300 -14.14 10.69 19.31
C ARG A 300 -15.58 10.23 19.08
N ASP A 301 -16.48 11.19 18.88
CA ASP A 301 -17.93 10.98 18.75
C ASP A 301 -18.42 11.19 17.31
N THR A 302 -17.49 11.38 16.37
CA THR A 302 -17.81 11.56 14.97
C THR A 302 -18.21 10.22 14.34
N LYS A 303 -19.43 10.15 13.79
CA LYS A 303 -19.96 8.95 13.13
C LYS A 303 -19.61 8.84 11.65
N LYS A 304 -19.20 9.94 11.02
CA LYS A 304 -18.78 9.95 9.61
C LYS A 304 -17.31 9.52 9.47
N PRO A 305 -16.93 8.82 8.40
CA PRO A 305 -15.56 8.33 8.23
C PRO A 305 -14.63 9.48 7.84
N ILE A 306 -13.78 9.90 8.78
CA ILE A 306 -12.82 10.98 8.59
C ILE A 306 -11.41 10.50 8.95
N GLY A 307 -10.47 10.76 8.06
CA GLY A 307 -9.05 10.60 8.27
C GLY A 307 -8.33 11.94 8.24
N ILE A 308 -7.32 12.09 9.10
CA ILE A 308 -6.49 13.30 9.16
C ILE A 308 -5.05 12.91 8.85
N SER A 309 -4.50 13.53 7.81
CA SER A 309 -3.16 13.25 7.32
C SER A 309 -2.33 14.52 7.32
N THR A 310 -1.03 14.39 7.57
CA THR A 310 -0.09 15.49 7.33
C THR A 310 0.43 15.45 5.90
N TYR A 311 1.04 16.53 5.43
CA TYR A 311 1.84 16.51 4.22
C TYR A 311 3.17 17.21 4.42
N LYS A 312 4.18 16.79 3.64
CA LYS A 312 5.46 17.47 3.52
C LYS A 312 5.63 17.98 2.09
N LEU A 313 6.07 19.22 1.99
CA LEU A 313 6.65 19.80 0.78
C LEU A 313 8.15 19.77 1.04
N THR A 314 8.91 19.30 0.06
CA THR A 314 10.34 18.99 0.13
C THR A 314 11.12 19.80 1.17
N GLU A 315 11.93 19.14 1.98
CA GLU A 315 13.08 19.80 2.59
C GLU A 315 13.95 20.29 1.44
N LYS A 316 14.02 21.61 1.21
CA LYS A 316 15.18 22.17 0.51
C LYS A 316 16.39 21.53 1.17
N LEU A 317 17.23 20.87 0.37
CA LEU A 317 18.50 20.29 0.78
C LEU A 317 19.06 21.15 1.92
N PRO A 318 19.24 20.61 3.14
CA PRO A 318 19.61 21.39 4.31
C PRO A 318 20.62 22.47 3.91
N ARG A 319 20.46 23.73 4.37
CA ARG A 319 21.41 24.81 4.01
C ARG A 319 22.88 24.39 4.26
N GLU A 320 23.08 23.43 5.16
CA GLU A 320 24.33 22.73 5.44
C GLU A 320 24.86 21.88 4.28
N LEU A 321 24.00 21.16 3.54
CA LEU A 321 24.36 20.32 2.41
C LEU A 321 24.59 21.10 1.10
N LYS A 322 24.03 22.31 0.99
CA LYS A 322 24.25 23.21 -0.16
C LYS A 322 25.72 23.61 -0.34
N LYS A 323 26.52 23.50 0.73
CA LYS A 323 27.96 23.77 0.80
C LYS A 323 28.82 22.65 0.18
N TYR A 324 28.25 21.46 0.04
CA TYR A 324 28.94 20.26 -0.45
C TYR A 324 28.50 19.87 -1.86
N LEU A 325 27.63 20.68 -2.49
CA LEU A 325 27.29 20.54 -3.89
C LEU A 325 28.36 21.24 -4.75
N PRO A 326 28.90 20.57 -5.77
CA PRO A 326 29.83 21.19 -6.71
C PRO A 326 29.15 22.34 -7.46
N SER A 327 29.94 23.33 -7.92
CA SER A 327 29.40 24.47 -8.67
C SER A 327 28.76 24.00 -9.99
N PRO A 328 27.85 24.80 -10.60
CA PRO A 328 27.32 24.49 -11.92
C PRO A 328 28.42 24.25 -12.96
N GLU A 329 29.56 24.96 -12.88
CA GLU A 329 30.73 24.71 -13.73
C GLU A 329 31.37 23.33 -13.47
N GLU A 330 31.53 22.92 -12.21
CA GLU A 330 32.09 21.61 -11.83
C GLU A 330 31.18 20.44 -12.24
N MET A 331 29.85 20.62 -12.24
CA MET A 331 28.92 19.62 -12.75
C MET A 331 29.04 19.44 -14.27
N ILE A 332 29.22 20.54 -15.02
CA ILE A 332 29.40 20.51 -16.48
C ILE A 332 30.72 19.81 -16.84
N GLU A 333 31.79 20.01 -16.06
CA GLU A 333 33.09 19.38 -16.29
C GLU A 333 33.05 17.86 -16.05
N ARG A 334 32.34 17.40 -15.01
CA ARG A 334 32.15 15.96 -14.73
C ARG A 334 31.34 15.22 -15.79
N ILE A 335 30.43 15.91 -16.47
CA ILE A 335 29.63 15.33 -17.58
C ILE A 335 30.48 15.22 -18.87
N LYS A 336 31.47 16.10 -19.08
CA LYS A 336 32.39 16.02 -20.24
C LYS A 336 33.31 14.78 -20.22
N HIS A 337 33.56 14.21 -19.04
CA HIS A 337 34.40 13.02 -18.86
C HIS A 337 33.67 11.69 -19.01
N LEU A 338 32.37 11.69 -19.37
CA LEU A 338 31.55 10.49 -19.58
C LEU A 338 31.36 10.15 -21.08
N LYS A 339 32.37 10.36 -21.92
CA LYS A 339 32.41 9.82 -23.28
C LYS A 339 33.16 8.50 -23.34
#